data_AF-A0A8J3PFE7-F1
#
_entry.id   AF-A0A8J3PFE7-F1
#
_cell.length_a   1.000
_cell.length_b   1.000
_cell.length_c   1.000
_cell.angle_alpha   90.00
_cell.angle_beta   90.00
_cell.angle_gamma   90.00
#
_symmetry.space_group_name_H-M   'P 1'
#
loop_
_entity.id
_entity.type
_entity.pdbx_description
1 polymer ?
#
loop_
_entity_poly.entity_id
_entity_poly.type
_entity_poly.pdbx_seq_one_letter_code
_entity_poly.pdbx_strand_id
1 'polypeptide(L)'
;MATEVWAILTEAQRPTWSFTPFERVGPLEFGMTHNQAEAAMHGLFSVASWQSAAEREDWTDFTDRDSPGPAVTAYYDKSTGLAAIAVNALRGPQVIHEGIRLVGQTPSRLEDEFTAYLMTQGMELRYSQCADPCSPQLGLVLRAQRAGDVVLSRPVLVAAAWADRCWDTSESWIPRREWKIFEW
;
A
#
# COMPACT_ATOMS: atom_id res chain seq x y z
N MET A 1 -25.51 3.05 10.32
CA MET A 1 -24.74 4.24 9.91
C MET A 1 -23.30 4.27 10.45
N ALA A 2 -22.93 3.51 11.51
CA ALA A 2 -21.51 3.32 11.90
C ALA A 2 -20.88 2.03 11.33
N THR A 3 -21.70 1.08 10.89
CA THR A 3 -21.29 -0.27 10.48
C THR A 3 -20.62 -0.32 9.09
N GLU A 4 -20.93 0.62 8.20
CA GLU A 4 -20.40 0.60 6.82
C GLU A 4 -18.97 1.14 6.71
N VAL A 5 -18.55 2.03 7.61
CA VAL A 5 -17.17 2.56 7.64
C VAL A 5 -16.14 1.44 7.90
N TRP A 6 -16.50 0.46 8.72
CA TRP A 6 -15.65 -0.68 9.09
C TRP A 6 -15.88 -1.92 8.25
N ALA A 7 -16.68 -1.84 7.19
CA ALA A 7 -16.94 -2.98 6.33
C ALA A 7 -15.63 -3.48 5.71
N ILE A 8 -15.29 -4.73 5.99
CA ILE A 8 -14.13 -5.42 5.43
C ILE A 8 -14.63 -6.27 4.27
N LEU A 9 -14.09 -6.04 3.08
CA LEU A 9 -14.31 -6.91 1.94
C LEU A 9 -13.78 -8.31 2.25
N THR A 10 -14.62 -9.31 2.01
CA THR A 10 -14.21 -10.71 2.03
C THR A 10 -13.20 -10.98 0.93
N GLU A 11 -12.46 -12.08 1.05
CA GLU A 11 -11.49 -12.48 0.03
C GLU A 11 -12.09 -12.61 -1.37
N ALA A 12 -13.28 -13.20 -1.48
CA ALA A 12 -13.96 -13.38 -2.77
C ALA A 12 -14.41 -12.07 -3.42
N GLN A 13 -14.53 -10.98 -2.64
CA GLN A 13 -14.88 -9.66 -3.15
C GLN A 13 -13.65 -8.86 -3.59
N ARG A 14 -12.43 -9.27 -3.22
CA ARG A 14 -11.22 -8.54 -3.55
C ARG A 14 -10.67 -8.97 -4.89
N PRO A 15 -10.38 -8.03 -5.81
CA PRO A 15 -9.56 -8.34 -6.96
C PRO A 15 -8.16 -8.76 -6.48
N THR A 16 -7.58 -9.76 -7.14
CA THR A 16 -6.24 -10.26 -6.84
C THR A 16 -5.19 -9.55 -7.69
N TRP A 17 -4.18 -8.99 -7.05
CA TRP A 17 -3.06 -8.30 -7.70
C TRP A 17 -1.74 -9.00 -7.39
N SER A 18 -0.88 -9.11 -8.40
CA SER A 18 0.52 -9.52 -8.20
C SER A 18 1.38 -8.32 -7.84
N PHE A 19 2.45 -8.58 -7.09
CA PHE A 19 3.49 -7.60 -6.79
C PHE A 19 4.85 -8.08 -7.28
N THR A 20 5.43 -7.29 -8.21
CA THR A 20 6.82 -7.42 -8.65
C THR A 20 7.60 -6.20 -8.11
N PRO A 21 8.57 -6.41 -7.19
CA PRO A 21 9.35 -5.34 -6.58
C PRO A 21 9.87 -4.31 -7.58
N PHE A 22 9.68 -3.03 -7.28
CA PHE A 22 10.12 -1.87 -8.07
C PHE A 22 9.58 -1.74 -9.49
N GLU A 23 8.80 -2.70 -9.96
CA GLU A 23 8.22 -2.69 -11.30
C GLU A 23 6.72 -2.39 -11.26
N ARG A 24 5.94 -3.19 -10.54
CA ARG A 24 4.48 -3.22 -10.70
C ARG A 24 3.74 -3.75 -9.48
N VAL A 25 2.56 -3.18 -9.24
CA VAL A 25 1.54 -3.68 -8.31
C VAL A 25 0.19 -3.74 -9.04
N GLY A 26 -0.25 -4.95 -9.41
CA GLY A 26 -1.46 -5.13 -10.21
C GLY A 26 -1.40 -4.37 -11.55
N PRO A 27 -2.36 -3.47 -11.86
CA PRO A 27 -2.33 -2.67 -13.08
C PRO A 27 -1.37 -1.47 -13.02
N LEU A 28 -0.88 -1.10 -11.83
CA LEU A 28 -0.05 0.09 -11.63
C LEU A 28 1.43 -0.26 -11.77
N GLU A 29 2.15 0.51 -12.57
CA GLU A 29 3.61 0.40 -12.74
C GLU A 29 4.30 1.62 -12.13
N PHE A 30 5.37 1.39 -11.37
CA PHE A 30 6.19 2.49 -10.90
C PHE A 30 6.77 3.25 -12.10
N GLY A 31 6.81 4.57 -12.02
CA GLY A 31 7.15 5.40 -13.20
C GLY A 31 5.96 6.05 -13.90
N MET A 32 4.75 5.52 -13.72
CA MET A 32 3.55 6.06 -14.38
C MET A 32 3.29 7.52 -13.98
N THR A 33 2.96 8.36 -14.96
CA THR A 33 2.33 9.66 -14.70
C THR A 33 0.94 9.47 -14.08
N HIS A 34 0.37 10.54 -13.51
CA HIS A 34 -1.00 10.53 -12.99
C HIS A 34 -2.01 10.00 -14.03
N ASN A 35 -1.98 10.52 -15.26
CA ASN A 35 -2.89 10.12 -16.33
C ASN A 35 -2.72 8.65 -16.73
N GLN A 36 -1.49 8.13 -16.73
CA GLN A 36 -1.24 6.71 -17.03
C GLN A 36 -1.77 5.80 -15.92
N ALA A 37 -1.57 6.18 -14.66
CA ALA A 37 -2.10 5.44 -13.52
C ALA A 37 -3.63 5.44 -13.52
N GLU A 38 -4.26 6.58 -13.83
CA GLU A 38 -5.71 6.69 -13.96
C GLU A 38 -6.24 5.82 -15.11
N ALA A 39 -5.59 5.86 -16.28
CA ALA A 39 -5.94 5.00 -17.41
C ALA A 39 -5.78 3.51 -17.09
N ALA A 40 -4.74 3.12 -16.34
CA ALA A 40 -4.51 1.74 -15.92
C ALA A 40 -5.56 1.24 -14.92
N MET A 41 -6.12 2.15 -14.10
CA MET A 41 -7.14 1.84 -13.10
C MET A 41 -8.57 1.90 -13.66
N HIS A 42 -8.74 2.45 -14.87
CA HIS A 42 -10.05 2.63 -15.50
C HIS A 42 -10.82 1.31 -15.62
N GLY A 43 -12.07 1.32 -15.17
CA GLY A 43 -12.96 0.15 -15.19
C GLY A 43 -12.74 -0.83 -14.03
N LEU A 44 -11.66 -0.69 -13.26
CA LEU A 44 -11.42 -1.42 -12.01
C LEU A 44 -11.77 -0.57 -10.79
N PHE A 45 -11.33 0.69 -10.80
CA PHE A 45 -11.59 1.67 -9.77
C PHE A 45 -11.86 3.03 -10.40
N SER A 46 -12.47 3.93 -9.63
CA SER A 46 -12.69 5.34 -10.01
C SER A 46 -11.81 6.25 -9.17
N VAL A 47 -11.39 7.39 -9.71
CA VAL A 47 -10.69 8.41 -8.91
C VAL A 47 -11.67 9.04 -7.93
N ALA A 48 -11.39 8.88 -6.64
CA ALA A 48 -12.16 9.46 -5.54
C ALA A 48 -11.70 10.88 -5.23
N SER A 49 -10.39 11.09 -5.20
CA SER A 49 -9.79 12.39 -4.98
C SER A 49 -8.39 12.44 -5.57
N TRP A 50 -7.97 13.64 -5.93
CA TRP A 50 -6.63 13.93 -6.41
C TRP A 50 -6.19 15.26 -5.81
N GLN A 51 -4.96 15.29 -5.33
CA GLN A 51 -4.34 16.50 -4.85
C GLN A 51 -3.01 16.67 -5.57
N SER A 52 -2.85 17.80 -6.25
CA SER A 52 -1.53 18.31 -6.60
C SER A 52 -1.15 19.44 -5.68
N ALA A 53 -0.02 19.31 -5.00
CA ALA A 53 0.46 20.33 -4.09
C ALA A 53 1.79 20.90 -4.60
N ALA A 54 1.96 22.21 -4.47
CA ALA A 54 3.22 22.87 -4.84
C ALA A 54 4.42 22.36 -4.02
N GLU A 55 4.19 21.87 -2.79
CA GLU A 55 5.24 21.61 -1.80
C GLU A 55 5.21 20.23 -1.13
N ARG A 56 4.11 19.47 -1.17
CA ARG A 56 4.01 18.15 -0.50
C ARG A 56 3.16 17.15 -1.29
N GLU A 57 3.87 16.28 -2.01
CA GLU A 57 3.46 14.98 -2.56
C GLU A 57 2.13 14.98 -3.34
N ASP A 58 2.22 14.88 -4.67
CA ASP A 58 1.04 14.66 -5.51
C ASP A 58 0.49 13.25 -5.24
N TRP A 59 -0.83 13.10 -5.09
CA TRP A 59 -1.44 11.79 -4.83
C TRP A 59 -2.84 11.65 -5.42
N THR A 60 -3.24 10.39 -5.65
CA THR A 60 -4.57 10.00 -6.15
C THR A 60 -5.14 8.88 -5.29
N ASP A 61 -6.37 9.05 -4.85
CA ASP A 61 -7.15 7.99 -4.24
C ASP A 61 -8.05 7.32 -5.28
N PHE A 62 -7.97 6.00 -5.35
CA PHE A 62 -8.82 5.15 -6.16
C PHE A 62 -9.83 4.42 -5.26
N THR A 63 -11.12 4.54 -5.58
CA THR A 63 -12.21 3.88 -4.86
C THR A 63 -13.02 2.98 -5.77
N ASP A 64 -13.62 1.95 -5.20
CA ASP A 64 -14.75 1.29 -5.84
C ASP A 64 -16.00 2.17 -5.70
N ARG A 65 -16.93 2.06 -6.66
CA ARG A 65 -18.04 2.99 -6.90
C ARG A 65 -18.95 3.19 -5.69
N ASP A 66 -18.99 2.20 -4.79
CA ASP A 66 -19.89 2.18 -3.63
C ASP A 66 -19.14 2.16 -2.27
N SER A 67 -17.83 2.47 -2.27
CA SER A 67 -17.02 2.41 -1.04
C SER A 67 -16.85 3.77 -0.36
N PRO A 68 -16.97 3.88 0.97
CA PRO A 68 -16.88 5.16 1.70
C PRO A 68 -15.44 5.73 1.82
N GLY A 69 -14.49 5.33 0.98
CA GLY A 69 -13.07 5.65 1.15
C GLY A 69 -12.14 4.85 0.23
N PRO A 70 -10.85 5.24 0.14
CA PRO A 70 -9.93 4.73 -0.89
C PRO A 70 -9.58 3.26 -0.70
N ALA A 71 -9.61 2.52 -1.81
CA ALA A 71 -9.10 1.16 -1.92
C ALA A 71 -7.59 1.13 -2.16
N VAL A 72 -7.11 2.06 -2.99
CA VAL A 72 -5.70 2.22 -3.31
C VAL A 72 -5.38 3.71 -3.34
N THR A 73 -4.24 4.07 -2.78
CA THR A 73 -3.71 5.43 -2.82
C THR A 73 -2.37 5.41 -3.55
N ALA A 74 -2.27 6.18 -4.63
CA ALA A 74 -1.07 6.31 -5.44
C ALA A 74 -0.39 7.64 -5.15
N TYR A 75 0.93 7.62 -4.98
CA TYR A 75 1.76 8.78 -4.70
C TYR A 75 2.75 9.02 -5.82
N TYR A 76 2.91 10.28 -6.19
CA TYR A 76 3.73 10.69 -7.31
C TYR A 76 4.84 11.61 -6.86
N ASP A 77 6.02 11.36 -7.42
CA ASP A 77 7.16 12.23 -7.36
C ASP A 77 7.41 12.86 -8.73
N LYS A 78 7.89 14.11 -8.76
CA LYS A 78 8.13 14.83 -10.02
C LYS A 78 9.25 14.22 -10.86
N SER A 79 10.23 13.58 -10.22
CA SER A 79 11.37 12.96 -10.92
C SER A 79 11.07 11.53 -11.34
N THR A 80 10.28 10.81 -10.55
CA THR A 80 10.03 9.37 -10.75
C THR A 80 8.68 9.07 -11.38
N GLY A 81 7.66 9.93 -11.26
CA GLY A 81 6.27 9.55 -11.52
C GLY A 81 5.69 8.78 -10.33
N LEU A 82 4.87 7.76 -10.56
CA LEU A 82 4.29 6.90 -9.52
C LEU A 82 5.43 6.28 -8.70
N ALA A 83 5.52 6.69 -7.44
CA ALA A 83 6.64 6.41 -6.54
C ALA A 83 6.23 5.59 -5.32
N ALA A 84 4.96 5.62 -4.91
CA ALA A 84 4.43 4.71 -3.90
C ALA A 84 2.97 4.34 -4.12
N ILE A 85 2.60 3.16 -3.64
CA ILE A 85 1.25 2.59 -3.71
C ILE A 85 0.90 2.07 -2.31
N ALA A 86 -0.13 2.63 -1.72
CA ALA A 86 -0.70 2.22 -0.45
C ALA A 86 -2.00 1.46 -0.70
N VAL A 87 -2.16 0.26 -0.13
CA VAL A 87 -3.36 -0.57 -0.35
C VAL A 87 -4.19 -0.70 0.93
N ASN A 88 -5.45 -0.28 0.90
CA ASN A 88 -6.31 -0.26 2.07
C ASN A 88 -6.62 -1.68 2.57
N ALA A 89 -6.49 -1.92 3.88
CA ALA A 89 -6.69 -3.26 4.44
C ALA A 89 -8.16 -3.73 4.36
N LEU A 90 -9.12 -2.81 4.42
CA LEU A 90 -10.55 -3.13 4.47
C LEU A 90 -11.13 -3.37 3.08
N ARG A 91 -10.65 -2.65 2.06
CA ARG A 91 -11.31 -2.59 0.75
C ARG A 91 -10.38 -2.64 -0.46
N GLY A 92 -9.07 -2.61 -0.22
CA GLY A 92 -8.08 -2.73 -1.27
C GLY A 92 -8.04 -4.12 -1.91
N PRO A 93 -7.47 -4.23 -3.12
CA PRO A 93 -7.15 -5.51 -3.75
C PRO A 93 -6.32 -6.40 -2.83
N GLN A 94 -6.43 -7.72 -2.99
CA GLN A 94 -5.51 -8.65 -2.34
C GLN A 94 -4.19 -8.64 -3.13
N VAL A 95 -3.15 -8.02 -2.57
CA VAL A 95 -1.80 -8.07 -3.14
C VAL A 95 -1.10 -9.36 -2.72
N ILE A 96 -0.52 -10.06 -3.70
CA ILE A 96 0.22 -11.31 -3.55
C ILE A 96 1.67 -11.12 -4.01
N HIS A 97 2.61 -11.57 -3.18
CA HIS A 97 4.04 -11.60 -3.49
C HIS A 97 4.61 -12.97 -3.18
N GLU A 98 5.08 -13.71 -4.20
CA GLU A 98 5.66 -15.06 -4.01
C GLU A 98 4.77 -15.99 -3.16
N GLY A 99 3.44 -15.92 -3.36
CA GLY A 99 2.44 -16.69 -2.61
C GLY A 99 1.97 -16.05 -1.29
N ILE A 100 2.67 -15.04 -0.78
CA ILE A 100 2.34 -14.34 0.46
C ILE A 100 1.25 -13.31 0.21
N ARG A 101 0.19 -13.35 1.02
CA ARG A 101 -0.92 -12.40 0.95
C ARG A 101 -0.65 -11.19 1.85
N LEU A 102 -0.49 -10.01 1.26
CA LEU A 102 -0.03 -8.83 2.01
C LEU A 102 -1.16 -8.01 2.65
N VAL A 103 -2.39 -8.13 2.14
CA VAL A 103 -3.54 -7.29 2.52
C VAL A 103 -4.52 -8.08 3.38
N GLY A 104 -5.07 -7.44 4.42
CA GLY A 104 -6.18 -7.97 5.20
C GLY A 104 -5.82 -9.14 6.10
N GLN A 105 -4.53 -9.38 6.38
CA GLN A 105 -4.07 -10.46 7.25
C GLN A 105 -3.91 -10.00 8.68
N THR A 106 -3.89 -10.94 9.63
CA THR A 106 -3.43 -10.67 10.99
C THR A 106 -1.95 -10.25 10.93
N PRO A 107 -1.55 -9.07 11.45
CA PRO A 107 -0.19 -8.56 11.33
C PRO A 107 0.90 -9.53 11.79
N SER A 108 0.73 -10.17 12.95
CA SER A 108 1.72 -11.13 13.47
C SER A 108 1.91 -12.36 12.58
N ARG A 109 0.80 -12.90 12.04
CA ARG A 109 0.87 -14.04 11.13
C ARG A 109 1.60 -13.66 9.83
N LEU A 110 1.30 -12.48 9.29
CA LEU A 110 1.97 -12.00 8.08
C LEU A 110 3.45 -11.72 8.33
N GLU A 111 3.79 -11.18 9.50
CA GLU A 111 5.18 -10.94 9.90
C GLU A 111 5.99 -12.24 9.96
N ASP A 112 5.43 -13.32 10.53
CA ASP A 112 6.08 -14.64 10.57
C ASP A 112 6.37 -15.16 9.15
N GLU A 113 5.37 -15.10 8.26
CA GLU A 113 5.49 -15.56 6.87
C GLU A 113 6.48 -14.71 6.07
N PHE A 114 6.43 -13.39 6.23
CA PHE A 114 7.33 -12.45 5.57
C PHE A 114 8.77 -12.62 6.04
N THR A 115 8.98 -12.80 7.35
CA THR A 115 10.30 -13.05 7.94
C THR A 115 10.90 -14.34 7.38
N ALA A 116 10.13 -15.42 7.34
CA ALA A 116 10.57 -16.70 6.78
C ALA A 116 10.95 -16.57 5.30
N TYR A 117 10.16 -15.81 4.52
CA TYR A 117 10.48 -15.51 3.12
C TYR A 117 11.79 -14.75 2.96
N LEU A 118 11.97 -13.64 3.69
CA LEU A 118 13.20 -12.85 3.60
C LEU A 118 14.43 -13.67 3.98
N MET A 119 14.35 -14.48 5.04
CA MET A 119 15.44 -15.39 5.43
C MET A 119 15.77 -16.38 4.31
N THR A 120 14.76 -16.96 3.66
CA THR A 120 14.94 -17.91 2.57
C THR A 120 15.59 -17.26 1.35
N GLN A 121 15.28 -15.99 1.07
CA GLN A 121 15.87 -15.22 -0.02
C GLN A 121 17.20 -14.54 0.34
N GLY A 122 17.70 -14.72 1.57
CA GLY A 122 18.91 -14.03 2.05
C GLY A 122 18.77 -12.51 2.13
N MET A 123 17.55 -12.01 2.30
CA MET A 123 17.22 -10.60 2.46
C MET A 123 17.15 -10.20 3.94
N GLU A 124 17.34 -8.91 4.20
CA GLU A 124 17.31 -8.35 5.56
C GLU A 124 15.89 -7.92 5.94
N LEU A 125 15.44 -8.36 7.10
CA LEU A 125 14.25 -7.81 7.74
C LEU A 125 14.64 -6.52 8.49
N ARG A 126 13.89 -5.45 8.25
CA ARG A 126 13.99 -4.19 9.01
C ARG A 126 12.66 -3.86 9.67
N TYR A 127 12.73 -2.90 10.59
CA TYR A 127 11.56 -2.35 11.27
C TYR A 127 11.57 -0.82 11.19
N SER A 128 10.38 -0.23 11.00
CA SER A 128 10.18 1.21 11.12
C SER A 128 10.32 1.69 12.57
N GLN A 129 10.38 3.02 12.80
CA GLN A 129 10.27 3.56 14.17
C GLN A 129 8.90 3.27 14.82
N CYS A 130 7.91 2.83 14.03
CA CYS A 130 6.59 2.40 14.49
C CYS A 130 6.48 0.87 14.60
N ALA A 131 7.60 0.15 14.55
CA ALA A 131 7.69 -1.31 14.62
C ALA A 131 6.94 -2.05 13.48
N ASP A 132 6.85 -1.42 12.31
CA ASP A 132 6.30 -2.07 11.11
C ASP A 132 7.40 -2.88 10.41
N PRO A 133 7.19 -4.18 10.13
CA PRO A 133 8.13 -4.98 9.34
C PRO A 133 8.30 -4.41 7.93
N CYS A 134 9.53 -4.41 7.42
CA CYS A 134 9.83 -3.85 6.09
C CYS A 134 11.05 -4.50 5.44
N SER A 135 11.14 -4.37 4.13
CA SER A 135 12.28 -4.77 3.32
C SER A 135 12.57 -3.69 2.27
N PRO A 136 13.66 -2.93 2.43
CA PRO A 136 14.13 -1.99 1.40
C PRO A 136 14.50 -2.71 0.11
N GLN A 137 14.99 -3.95 0.18
CA GLN A 137 15.30 -4.77 -1.00
C GLN A 137 14.05 -5.11 -1.83
N LEU A 138 12.86 -5.02 -1.26
CA LEU A 138 11.59 -5.18 -1.97
C LEU A 138 10.85 -3.86 -2.20
N GLY A 139 11.23 -2.77 -1.52
CA GLY A 139 10.43 -1.56 -1.48
C GLY A 139 9.08 -1.78 -0.78
N LEU A 140 9.06 -2.54 0.33
CA LEU A 140 7.83 -2.92 1.00
C LEU A 140 7.88 -2.57 2.50
N VAL A 141 6.83 -1.91 2.98
CA VAL A 141 6.55 -1.71 4.41
C VAL A 141 5.18 -2.31 4.74
N LEU A 142 5.15 -3.23 5.71
CA LEU A 142 3.93 -3.90 6.17
C LEU A 142 3.28 -3.11 7.30
N ARG A 143 2.32 -2.28 6.93
CA ARG A 143 1.58 -1.43 7.87
C ARG A 143 0.37 -2.16 8.43
N ALA A 144 -0.16 -1.63 9.52
CA ALA A 144 -1.40 -2.09 10.12
C ALA A 144 -2.49 -1.02 10.00
N GLN A 145 -3.74 -1.45 9.82
CA GLN A 145 -4.93 -0.60 9.79
C GLN A 145 -6.01 -1.20 10.66
N ARG A 146 -6.62 -0.37 11.50
CA ARG A 146 -7.73 -0.77 12.36
C ARG A 146 -9.03 -0.83 11.58
N ALA A 147 -9.84 -1.86 11.85
CA ALA A 147 -11.22 -1.97 11.39
C ALA A 147 -12.11 -2.35 12.58
N GLY A 148 -12.71 -1.37 13.24
CA GLY A 148 -13.50 -1.63 14.46
C GLY A 148 -12.64 -2.19 15.60
N ASP A 149 -12.84 -3.46 15.96
CA ASP A 149 -12.12 -4.20 16.99
C ASP A 149 -10.95 -5.04 16.47
N VAL A 150 -10.80 -5.17 15.14
CA VAL A 150 -9.69 -5.91 14.53
C VAL A 150 -8.62 -4.97 13.97
N VAL A 151 -7.42 -5.51 13.81
CA VAL A 151 -6.29 -4.86 13.14
C VAL A 151 -5.82 -5.76 12.01
N LEU A 152 -5.70 -5.18 10.82
CA LEU A 152 -5.41 -5.89 9.58
C LEU A 152 -4.18 -5.31 8.90
N SER A 153 -3.43 -6.14 8.18
CA SER A 153 -2.28 -5.72 7.39
C SER A 153 -2.68 -4.90 6.16
N ARG A 154 -1.86 -3.91 5.85
CA ARG A 154 -1.87 -3.16 4.59
C ARG A 154 -0.43 -2.89 4.13
N PRO A 155 -0.06 -3.21 2.89
CA PRO A 155 1.25 -2.86 2.36
C PRO A 155 1.30 -1.39 1.91
N VAL A 156 2.46 -0.77 2.13
CA VAL A 156 2.95 0.38 1.37
C VAL A 156 4.11 -0.11 0.51
N LEU A 157 3.95 0.00 -0.81
CA LEU A 157 4.92 -0.46 -1.79
C LEU A 157 5.53 0.76 -2.49
N VAL A 158 6.85 0.79 -2.66
CA VAL A 158 7.56 1.95 -3.18
C VAL A 158 8.44 1.61 -4.38
N ALA A 159 8.64 2.59 -5.25
CA ALA A 159 9.60 2.52 -6.34
C ALA A 159 11.02 2.45 -5.79
N ALA A 160 11.97 1.97 -6.61
CA ALA A 160 13.38 1.85 -6.21
C ALA A 160 13.96 3.19 -5.67
N ALA A 161 13.55 4.32 -6.25
CA ALA A 161 13.98 5.65 -5.84
C ALA A 161 13.57 6.02 -4.39
N TRP A 162 12.51 5.40 -3.87
CA TRP A 162 11.97 5.64 -2.53
C TRP A 162 12.27 4.47 -1.56
N ALA A 163 12.99 3.45 -2.02
CA ALA A 163 13.27 2.24 -1.25
C ALA A 163 14.31 2.48 -0.17
N ASP A 164 15.31 3.33 -0.43
CA ASP A 164 16.26 3.73 0.61
C ASP A 164 15.53 4.44 1.74
N ARG A 165 15.81 4.02 2.97
CA ARG A 165 15.15 4.49 4.19
C ARG A 165 13.62 4.41 4.17
N CYS A 166 12.99 3.53 3.39
CA CYS A 166 11.53 3.40 3.37
C CYS A 166 10.92 3.02 4.75
N TRP A 167 11.74 2.57 5.69
CA TRP A 167 11.37 2.30 7.08
C TRP A 167 11.40 3.55 7.98
N ASP A 168 11.97 4.66 7.52
CA ASP A 168 12.17 5.86 8.32
C ASP A 168 10.97 6.81 8.23
N THR A 169 10.18 6.90 9.29
CA THR A 169 9.00 7.78 9.38
C THR A 169 9.32 9.28 9.30
N SER A 170 10.59 9.67 9.44
CA SER A 170 11.05 11.05 9.45
C SER A 170 11.81 11.46 8.20
N GLU A 171 12.61 10.54 7.64
CA GLU A 171 13.49 10.78 6.51
C GLU A 171 13.06 10.07 5.22
N SER A 172 12.12 9.12 5.29
CA SER A 172 11.57 8.50 4.07
C SER A 172 10.73 9.49 3.27
N TRP A 173 10.59 9.17 1.99
CA TRP A 173 9.66 9.84 1.10
C TRP A 173 8.22 9.36 1.26
N ILE A 174 7.96 8.35 2.11
CA ILE A 174 6.61 7.86 2.36
C ILE A 174 5.83 8.93 3.14
N PRO A 175 4.68 9.41 2.63
CA PRO A 175 3.93 10.50 3.24
C PRO A 175 3.53 10.23 4.68
N ARG A 176 3.59 11.28 5.53
CA ARG A 176 3.27 11.18 6.97
C ARG A 176 1.92 10.55 7.29
N ARG A 177 0.91 10.71 6.41
CA ARG A 177 -0.41 10.12 6.62
C ARG A 177 -0.36 8.60 6.63
N GLU A 178 0.57 8.01 5.88
CA GLU A 178 0.70 6.56 5.86
C GLU A 178 1.15 6.03 7.20
N TRP A 179 1.95 6.77 7.97
CA TRP A 179 2.44 6.42 9.30
C TRP A 179 1.40 6.47 10.42
N LYS A 180 0.16 6.85 10.11
CA LYS A 180 -0.93 6.85 11.08
C LYS A 180 -1.66 5.51 11.09
N ILE A 181 -1.83 4.96 12.29
CA ILE A 181 -2.60 3.73 12.53
C ILE A 181 -4.08 4.05 12.79
N PHE A 182 -4.36 5.29 13.23
CA PHE A 182 -5.69 5.79 13.56
C PHE A 182 -6.04 6.97 12.65
N GLU A 183 -6.70 6.71 11.53
CA GLU A 183 -7.45 7.72 10.79
C GLU A 183 -8.91 7.26 10.72
N TRP A 184 -9.82 8.20 11.01
CA TRP A 184 -11.28 8.00 11.07
C TRP A 184 -11.91 8.54 9.80
#